data_AF-A0A518LJF9-F1
#
_entry.id   AF-A0A518LJF9-F1
#
_cell.length_a   1.000
_cell.length_b   1.000
_cell.length_c   1.000
_cell.angle_alpha   90.00
_cell.angle_beta   90.00
_cell.angle_gamma   90.00
#
_symmetry.space_group_name_H-M   'P 1'
#
loop_
_entity.id
_entity.type
_entity.pdbx_description
1 polymer ?
#
loop_
_entity_poly.entity_id
_entity_poly.type
_entity_poly.pdbx_seq_one_letter_code
_entity_poly.pdbx_strand_id
1 'polypeptide(L)'
;MITLAALVDPPSFQQWVLIGLLGAALLVIVLQSRRRKEPGPGRPSALERAEAALEHAAARDRSAASRGAANPGGGDASLRVQKDFEQLLTELEHLSERITLQVEEEFGRLQGLMTEADRRISALRVLIEASRQLREPLRGDASNVSPSLSAPVHTPSLASHSAARSDLRPATPPMAPPMPPVIPTPLDGGLEGDPRFAPIFQLADAGYPPRDIAQKLGESVGTVELVLNLRNPSQRSVT
;
A
#
# COMPACT_ATOMS: atom_id res chain seq x y z
N MET A 1 14.83 24.85 -29.89
CA MET A 1 15.30 23.47 -29.67
C MET A 1 16.26 23.48 -28.49
N ILE A 2 15.77 23.12 -27.30
CA ILE A 2 16.55 23.05 -26.06
C ILE A 2 16.70 21.56 -25.74
N THR A 3 17.94 21.11 -25.66
CA THR A 3 18.35 19.73 -25.40
C THR A 3 18.02 19.33 -23.96
N LEU A 4 16.97 18.52 -23.77
CA LEU A 4 16.51 17.94 -22.49
C LEU A 4 17.36 16.71 -22.03
N ALA A 5 18.65 16.71 -22.34
CA ALA A 5 19.58 15.63 -22.01
C ALA A 5 20.67 16.04 -21.01
N ALA A 6 20.37 17.01 -20.14
CA ALA A 6 21.17 17.26 -18.94
C ALA A 6 20.67 16.29 -17.84
N LEU A 7 21.33 15.13 -17.70
CA LEU A 7 22.43 14.95 -16.77
C LEU A 7 21.91 14.82 -15.32
N VAL A 8 21.28 13.67 -15.04
CA VAL A 8 21.22 13.15 -13.67
C VAL A 8 22.50 12.35 -13.50
N ASP A 9 23.52 12.95 -12.90
CA ASP A 9 24.72 12.20 -12.55
C ASP A 9 24.35 11.09 -11.55
N PRO A 10 24.89 9.87 -11.72
CA PRO A 10 24.59 8.77 -10.83
C PRO A 10 25.05 9.14 -9.41
N PRO A 11 24.19 8.93 -8.39
CA PRO A 11 24.52 9.26 -7.01
C PRO A 11 25.77 8.53 -6.56
N SER A 12 26.66 9.24 -5.86
CA SER A 12 27.89 8.66 -5.36
C SER A 12 27.60 7.61 -4.28
N PHE A 13 28.50 6.66 -4.08
CA PHE A 13 28.36 5.61 -3.06
C PHE A 13 28.11 6.20 -1.66
N GLN A 14 28.73 7.34 -1.34
CA GLN A 14 28.53 8.04 -0.07
C GLN A 14 27.08 8.55 0.09
N GLN A 15 26.42 8.97 -0.99
CA GLN A 15 25.00 9.34 -0.96
C GLN A 15 24.11 8.11 -0.70
N TRP A 16 24.43 6.95 -1.28
CA TRP A 16 23.71 5.71 -0.98
C TRP A 16 23.84 5.30 0.49
N VAL A 17 25.03 5.42 1.07
CA VAL A 17 25.25 5.14 2.50
C VAL A 17 24.44 6.11 3.37
N LEU A 18 24.42 7.40 3.05
CA LEU A 18 23.64 8.39 3.78
C LEU A 18 22.13 8.13 3.67
N ILE A 19 21.63 7.76 2.48
CA ILE A 19 20.22 7.40 2.27
C ILE A 19 19.87 6.16 3.10
N GLY A 20 20.74 5.15 3.11
CA GLY A 20 20.56 3.95 3.92
C GLY A 20 20.50 4.25 5.43
N LEU A 21 21.42 5.08 5.92
CA LEU A 21 21.49 5.45 7.34
C LEU A 21 20.29 6.29 7.77
N LEU A 22 19.84 7.21 6.92
CA LEU A 22 18.62 8.01 7.13
C LEU A 22 17.38 7.11 7.18
N GLY A 23 17.28 6.13 6.27
CA GLY A 23 16.20 5.15 6.24
C GLY A 23 16.14 4.29 7.51
N ALA A 24 17.29 3.81 7.97
CA ALA A 24 17.37 3.03 9.21
C ALA A 24 16.97 3.86 10.45
N ALA A 25 17.40 5.13 10.53
CA ALA A 25 17.00 6.02 11.61
C ALA A 25 15.48 6.27 11.64
N LEU A 26 14.86 6.52 10.47
CA LEU A 26 13.42 6.66 10.34
C LEU A 26 12.67 5.38 10.75
N LEU A 27 13.18 4.20 10.37
CA LEU A 27 12.60 2.93 10.76
C LEU A 27 12.57 2.76 12.28
N VAL A 28 13.67 3.10 12.97
CA VAL A 28 13.74 3.06 14.45
C VAL A 28 12.71 4.01 15.08
N ILE A 29 12.53 5.22 14.53
CA ILE A 29 11.53 6.18 15.02
C ILE A 29 10.10 5.64 14.83
N VAL A 30 9.82 5.01 13.68
CA VAL A 30 8.51 4.38 13.40
C VAL A 30 8.28 3.19 14.35
N LEU A 31 9.29 2.38 14.63
CA LEU A 31 9.18 1.28 15.59
C LEU A 31 8.93 1.79 17.02
N GLN A 32 9.63 2.86 17.44
CA GLN A 32 9.43 3.45 18.76
C GLN A 32 8.07 4.14 18.90
N SER A 33 7.56 4.76 17.84
CA SER A 33 6.22 5.38 17.86
C SER A 33 5.10 4.34 17.91
N ARG A 34 5.29 3.16 17.31
CA ARG A 34 4.37 2.03 17.49
C ARG A 34 4.36 1.48 18.92
N ARG A 35 5.51 1.38 19.60
CA ARG A 35 5.57 0.94 21.01
C ARG A 35 4.89 1.90 21.99
N ARG A 36 4.70 3.17 21.64
CA ARG A 36 4.02 4.16 22.51
C ARG A 36 2.50 4.16 22.40
N LYS A 37 1.89 3.31 21.56
CA LYS A 37 0.46 3.35 21.26
C LYS A 37 -0.33 2.13 21.76
N GLU A 38 0.16 1.47 22.81
CA GLU A 38 -0.69 0.64 23.67
C GLU A 38 -1.40 1.58 24.68
N PRO A 39 -2.72 1.77 24.61
CA PRO A 39 -3.47 2.40 25.69
C PRO A 39 -3.32 1.49 26.92
N GLY A 40 -2.58 1.98 27.92
CA GLY A 40 -2.20 1.19 29.10
C GLY A 40 -3.37 0.40 29.67
N PRO A 41 -3.23 -0.94 29.86
CA PRO A 41 -4.25 -1.73 30.51
C PRO A 41 -4.40 -1.27 31.95
N GLY A 42 -5.64 -0.96 32.34
CA GLY A 42 -6.03 -0.81 33.74
C GLY A 42 -5.44 0.42 34.44
N ARG A 43 -6.08 1.59 34.25
CA ARG A 43 -6.12 2.54 35.37
C ARG A 43 -7.10 1.97 36.40
N PRO A 44 -6.64 1.47 37.56
CA PRO A 44 -7.51 0.91 38.57
C PRO A 44 -8.54 1.98 38.97
N SER A 45 -9.79 1.54 39.01
CA SER A 45 -10.92 2.40 39.38
C SER A 45 -10.63 3.08 40.72
N ALA A 46 -11.19 4.27 40.97
CA ALA A 46 -10.91 5.01 42.21
C ALA A 46 -11.20 4.19 43.49
N LEU A 47 -12.08 3.19 43.37
CA LEU A 47 -12.46 2.26 44.42
C LEU A 47 -11.35 1.22 44.70
N GLU A 48 -10.73 0.68 43.65
CA GLU A 48 -9.59 -0.24 43.74
C GLU A 48 -8.32 0.47 44.26
N ARG A 49 -8.17 1.78 43.98
CA ARG A 49 -7.13 2.63 44.59
C ARG A 49 -7.35 2.86 46.09
N ALA A 50 -8.60 2.92 46.55
CA ALA A 50 -8.90 3.09 47.97
C ALA A 50 -8.65 1.78 48.76
N GLU A 51 -8.98 0.64 48.16
CA GLU A 51 -8.74 -0.68 48.75
C GLU A 51 -7.24 -1.02 48.83
N ALA A 52 -6.48 -0.76 47.75
CA ALA A 52 -5.03 -0.90 47.76
C ALA A 52 -4.34 0.06 48.76
N ALA A 53 -4.87 1.26 48.96
CA ALA A 53 -4.32 2.19 49.95
C ALA A 53 -4.52 1.70 51.40
N LEU A 54 -5.63 0.99 51.67
CA LEU A 54 -5.91 0.43 52.99
C LEU A 54 -5.00 -0.78 53.29
N GLU A 55 -4.78 -1.67 52.31
CA GLU A 55 -3.81 -2.77 52.45
C GLU A 55 -2.37 -2.27 52.62
N HIS A 56 -1.98 -1.23 51.89
CA HIS A 56 -0.66 -0.62 52.03
C HIS A 56 -0.44 0.05 53.39
N ALA A 57 -1.49 0.60 54.02
CA ALA A 57 -1.40 1.15 55.37
C ALA A 57 -1.18 0.05 56.42
N ALA A 58 -1.87 -1.09 56.29
CA ALA A 58 -1.73 -2.23 57.21
C ALA A 58 -0.39 -2.96 57.07
N ALA A 59 0.21 -2.99 55.88
CA ALA A 59 1.53 -3.58 55.65
C ALA A 59 2.69 -2.71 56.18
N ARG A 60 2.49 -1.38 56.27
CA ARG A 60 3.52 -0.44 56.72
C ARG A 60 3.88 -0.62 58.20
N ASP A 61 2.92 -1.00 59.03
CA ASP A 61 3.12 -1.23 60.46
C ASP A 61 3.94 -2.51 60.75
N ARG A 62 3.78 -3.56 59.93
CA ARG A 62 4.59 -4.78 60.07
C ARG A 62 6.03 -4.60 59.56
N SER A 63 6.24 -3.68 58.63
CA SER A 63 7.54 -3.46 57.99
C SER A 63 8.48 -2.56 58.80
N ALA A 64 7.95 -1.75 59.74
CA ALA A 64 8.77 -0.92 60.63
C ALA A 64 9.56 -1.74 61.66
N ALA A 65 9.05 -2.92 62.05
CA ALA A 65 9.71 -3.80 63.03
C ALA A 65 10.85 -4.65 62.43
N SER A 66 11.04 -4.66 61.10
CA SER A 66 12.00 -5.54 60.39
C SER A 66 13.20 -4.81 59.77
N ARG A 67 13.30 -3.48 59.87
CA ARG A 67 14.33 -2.66 59.17
C ARG A 67 15.69 -2.58 59.87
N GLY A 68 16.07 -3.62 60.61
CA GLY A 68 17.29 -3.64 61.43
C GLY A 68 18.44 -4.51 60.93
N ALA A 69 18.35 -5.19 59.79
CA ALA A 69 19.39 -6.15 59.41
C ALA A 69 19.70 -6.16 57.91
N ALA A 70 20.93 -5.73 57.61
CA ALA A 70 21.74 -6.00 56.42
C ALA A 70 21.16 -5.61 55.04
N ASN A 71 21.84 -4.66 54.40
CA ASN A 71 21.67 -4.34 52.98
C ASN A 71 22.78 -5.05 52.15
N PRO A 72 22.52 -6.22 51.56
CA PRO A 72 23.43 -6.87 50.61
C PRO A 72 23.17 -6.49 49.13
N GLY A 73 22.50 -5.37 48.84
CA GLY A 73 21.75 -5.19 47.58
C GLY A 73 22.47 -4.65 46.32
N GLY A 74 23.80 -4.54 46.29
CA GLY A 74 24.50 -3.89 45.16
C GLY A 74 24.79 -4.81 43.96
N GLY A 75 25.13 -6.08 44.19
CA GLY A 75 25.58 -7.00 43.14
C GLY A 75 24.44 -7.54 42.26
N ASP A 76 23.25 -7.72 42.83
CA ASP A 76 22.12 -8.37 42.16
C ASP A 76 21.54 -7.52 41.02
N ALA A 77 21.66 -6.19 41.10
CA ALA A 77 21.17 -5.29 40.05
C ALA A 77 22.00 -5.42 38.76
N SER A 78 23.33 -5.55 38.88
CA SER A 78 24.21 -5.72 37.72
C SER A 78 23.99 -7.07 37.05
N LEU A 79 23.78 -8.14 37.84
CA LEU A 79 23.50 -9.47 37.31
C LEU A 79 22.16 -9.54 36.55
N ARG A 80 21.15 -8.80 37.01
CA ARG A 80 19.86 -8.69 36.28
C ARG A 80 20.03 -7.99 34.94
N VAL A 81 20.72 -6.84 34.90
CA VAL A 81 20.97 -6.12 33.64
C VAL A 81 21.77 -6.99 32.67
N GLN A 82 22.76 -7.74 33.16
CA GLN A 82 23.52 -8.66 32.32
C GLN A 82 22.64 -9.76 31.74
N LYS A 83 21.76 -10.36 32.56
CA LYS A 83 20.81 -11.38 32.10
C LYS A 83 19.80 -10.84 31.08
N ASP A 84 19.30 -9.63 31.31
CA ASP A 84 18.36 -8.96 30.39
C ASP A 84 19.05 -8.66 29.04
N PHE A 85 20.34 -8.31 29.06
CA PHE A 85 21.13 -8.09 27.84
C PHE A 85 21.39 -9.39 27.08
N GLU A 86 21.75 -10.48 27.77
CA GLU A 86 21.89 -11.81 27.18
C GLU A 86 20.58 -12.29 26.54
N GLN A 87 19.44 -12.01 27.20
CA GLN A 87 18.12 -12.28 26.65
C GLN A 87 17.86 -11.45 25.37
N LEU A 88 18.14 -10.15 25.39
CA LEU A 88 17.98 -9.27 24.22
C LEU A 88 18.84 -9.71 23.03
N LEU A 89 20.07 -10.15 23.26
CA LEU A 89 20.94 -10.67 22.20
C LEU A 89 20.36 -11.94 21.58
N THR A 90 19.83 -12.84 22.41
CA THR A 90 19.17 -14.08 21.95
C THR A 90 17.90 -13.77 21.14
N GLU A 91 17.10 -12.80 21.59
CA GLU A 91 15.91 -12.35 20.86
C GLU A 91 16.26 -11.70 19.52
N LEU A 92 17.35 -10.91 19.45
CA LEU A 92 17.82 -10.29 18.21
C LEU A 92 18.35 -11.33 17.22
N GLU A 93 19.09 -12.34 17.70
CA GLU A 93 19.55 -13.45 16.88
C GLU A 93 18.37 -14.20 16.27
N HIS A 94 17.39 -14.59 17.10
CA HIS A 94 16.19 -15.28 16.62
C HIS A 94 15.38 -14.43 15.63
N LEU A 95 15.27 -13.12 15.86
CA LEU A 95 14.60 -12.21 14.94
C LEU A 95 15.37 -12.12 13.61
N SER A 96 16.70 -12.11 13.65
CA SER A 96 17.54 -12.07 12.44
C SER A 96 17.42 -13.35 11.60
N GLU A 97 17.37 -14.52 12.26
CA GLU A 97 17.11 -15.80 11.59
C GLU A 97 15.73 -15.80 10.93
N ARG A 98 14.72 -15.34 11.65
CA ARG A 98 13.35 -15.25 11.13
C ARG A 98 13.24 -14.33 9.93
N ILE A 99 13.90 -13.17 9.96
CA ILE A 99 13.91 -12.25 8.81
C ILE A 99 14.62 -12.90 7.62
N THR A 100 15.73 -13.57 7.84
CA THR A 100 16.47 -14.27 6.77
C THR A 100 15.59 -15.31 6.09
N LEU A 101 14.90 -16.15 6.87
CA LEU A 101 13.96 -17.15 6.34
C LEU A 101 12.81 -16.51 5.55
N GLN A 102 12.24 -15.42 6.07
CA GLN A 102 11.15 -14.72 5.37
C GLN A 102 11.61 -14.09 4.05
N VAL A 103 12.82 -13.51 4.02
CA VAL A 103 13.41 -12.94 2.80
C VAL A 103 13.67 -14.04 1.77
N GLU A 104 14.19 -15.19 2.20
CA GLU A 104 14.42 -16.34 1.33
C GLU A 104 13.11 -16.88 0.71
N GLU A 105 12.04 -16.99 1.52
CA GLU A 105 10.72 -17.42 1.05
C GLU A 105 10.14 -16.47 0.00
N GLU A 106 10.15 -15.17 0.29
CA GLU A 106 9.63 -14.15 -0.64
C GLU A 106 10.49 -14.06 -1.91
N PHE A 107 11.81 -14.22 -1.80
CA PHE A 107 12.69 -14.26 -2.97
C PHE A 107 12.41 -15.48 -3.86
N GLY A 108 12.22 -16.65 -3.26
CA GLY A 108 11.82 -17.86 -3.98
C GLY A 108 10.48 -17.68 -4.71
N ARG A 109 9.50 -17.07 -4.03
CA ARG A 109 8.20 -16.74 -4.63
C ARG A 109 8.33 -15.78 -5.81
N LEU A 110 9.12 -14.72 -5.67
CA LEU A 110 9.36 -13.75 -6.73
C LEU A 110 10.04 -14.39 -7.95
N GLN A 111 11.07 -15.22 -7.72
CA GLN A 111 11.76 -15.96 -8.77
C GLN A 111 10.80 -16.90 -9.52
N GLY A 112 9.90 -17.59 -8.79
CA GLY A 112 8.84 -18.40 -9.39
C GLY A 112 7.91 -17.59 -10.29
N LEU A 113 7.48 -16.41 -9.86
CA LEU A 113 6.62 -15.55 -10.68
C LEU A 113 7.35 -15.00 -11.93
N MET A 114 8.63 -14.64 -11.82
CA MET A 114 9.42 -14.16 -12.96
C MET A 114 9.58 -15.25 -14.02
N THR A 115 9.93 -16.47 -13.61
CA THR A 115 10.08 -17.61 -14.54
C THR A 115 8.77 -17.96 -15.26
N GLU A 116 7.65 -17.91 -14.55
CA GLU A 116 6.32 -18.12 -15.16
C GLU A 116 5.95 -17.00 -16.14
N ALA A 117 6.27 -15.75 -15.82
CA ALA A 117 6.08 -14.63 -16.74
C ALA A 117 6.91 -14.79 -18.02
N ASP A 118 8.19 -15.15 -17.90
CA ASP A 118 9.08 -15.41 -19.04
C ASP A 118 8.58 -16.58 -19.91
N ARG A 119 8.06 -17.62 -19.28
CA ARG A 119 7.43 -18.74 -19.99
C ARG A 119 6.22 -18.27 -20.79
N ARG A 120 5.34 -17.45 -20.22
CA ARG A 120 4.18 -16.88 -20.91
C ARG A 120 4.58 -15.95 -22.07
N ILE A 121 5.59 -15.10 -21.86
CA ILE A 121 6.11 -14.22 -22.92
C ILE A 121 6.65 -15.05 -24.09
N SER A 122 7.40 -16.11 -23.80
CA SER A 122 7.93 -17.01 -24.82
C SER A 122 6.82 -17.72 -25.59
N ALA A 123 5.79 -18.22 -24.89
CA ALA A 123 4.63 -18.83 -25.53
C ALA A 123 3.87 -17.85 -26.44
N LEU A 124 3.66 -16.60 -25.99
CA LEU A 124 3.03 -15.56 -26.79
C LEU A 124 3.85 -15.21 -28.04
N ARG A 125 5.17 -15.12 -27.93
CA ARG A 125 6.07 -14.88 -29.08
C ARG A 125 5.95 -16.00 -30.12
N VAL A 126 5.92 -17.26 -29.69
CA VAL A 126 5.72 -18.41 -30.59
C VAL A 126 4.37 -18.35 -31.29
N LEU A 127 3.29 -18.02 -30.57
CA LEU A 127 1.95 -17.87 -31.16
C LEU A 127 1.88 -16.73 -32.17
N ILE A 128 2.52 -15.59 -31.88
CA ILE A 128 2.59 -14.45 -32.81
C ILE A 128 3.32 -14.87 -34.09
N GLU A 129 4.46 -15.54 -33.97
CA GLU A 129 5.23 -15.99 -35.13
C GLU A 129 4.48 -17.03 -35.96
N ALA A 130 3.81 -18.00 -35.30
CA ALA A 130 2.95 -18.96 -35.98
C ALA A 130 1.78 -18.29 -36.71
N SER A 131 1.15 -17.28 -36.10
CA SER A 131 0.07 -16.50 -36.73
C SER A 131 0.54 -15.70 -37.95
N ARG A 132 1.79 -15.19 -37.90
CA ARG A 132 2.41 -14.48 -39.00
C ARG A 132 2.72 -15.43 -40.17
N GLN A 133 3.24 -16.61 -39.88
CA GLN A 133 3.53 -17.64 -40.89
C GLN A 133 2.26 -18.14 -41.58
N LEU A 134 1.12 -18.25 -40.89
CA LEU A 134 -0.16 -18.57 -41.52
C LEU A 134 -0.69 -17.47 -42.45
N ARG A 135 -0.29 -16.21 -42.24
CA ARG A 135 -0.79 -15.07 -43.01
C ARG A 135 -0.01 -14.82 -44.31
N GLU A 136 1.24 -15.25 -44.41
CA GLU A 136 2.09 -15.00 -45.59
C GLU A 136 2.00 -15.96 -46.81
N PRO A 137 1.35 -17.14 -46.80
CA PRO A 137 1.41 -18.02 -47.97
C PRO A 137 0.56 -17.56 -49.17
N LEU A 138 -0.27 -16.51 -49.04
CA LEU A 138 -1.12 -16.02 -50.15
C LEU A 138 -0.60 -14.75 -50.85
N ARG A 139 0.52 -14.16 -50.43
CA ARG A 139 1.03 -12.91 -51.03
C ARG A 139 2.08 -13.13 -52.14
N GLY A 140 2.43 -14.38 -52.44
CA GLY A 140 3.54 -14.77 -53.31
C GLY A 140 3.36 -14.55 -54.82
N ASP A 141 2.15 -14.37 -55.37
CA ASP A 141 1.95 -14.34 -56.84
C ASP A 141 1.39 -13.03 -57.42
N ALA A 142 1.23 -11.97 -56.63
CA ALA A 142 0.66 -10.71 -57.11
C ALA A 142 1.70 -9.62 -57.47
N SER A 143 2.91 -10.02 -57.88
CA SER A 143 3.98 -9.10 -58.30
C SER A 143 3.72 -8.35 -59.63
N ASN A 144 2.46 -8.22 -60.08
CA ASN A 144 2.18 -7.55 -61.36
C ASN A 144 0.89 -6.71 -61.44
N VAL A 145 0.42 -6.08 -60.36
CA VAL A 145 -0.62 -5.03 -60.51
C VAL A 145 -0.27 -3.81 -59.67
N SER A 146 0.34 -2.82 -60.30
CA SER A 146 0.41 -1.43 -59.84
C SER A 146 -0.98 -0.78 -59.96
N PRO A 147 -1.65 -0.36 -58.88
CA PRO A 147 -2.67 0.66 -58.98
C PRO A 147 -2.01 2.00 -58.70
N SER A 148 -1.53 2.63 -59.77
CA SER A 148 -1.37 4.07 -59.80
C SER A 148 -2.77 4.67 -59.90
N LEU A 149 -3.24 5.36 -58.85
CA LEU A 149 -4.29 6.37 -59.01
C LEU A 149 -4.23 7.38 -57.87
N SER A 150 -3.95 8.60 -58.33
CA SER A 150 -3.80 9.88 -57.65
C SER A 150 -4.93 10.27 -56.70
N ALA A 151 -4.53 10.85 -55.55
CA ALA A 151 -5.07 11.98 -54.77
C ALA A 151 -6.59 12.34 -54.82
N PRO A 152 -7.16 12.86 -53.70
CA PRO A 152 -7.08 14.32 -53.52
C PRO A 152 -6.86 14.81 -52.08
N VAL A 153 -6.18 15.95 -52.01
CA VAL A 153 -6.03 16.83 -50.85
C VAL A 153 -7.39 17.44 -50.53
N HIS A 154 -8.00 17.05 -49.41
CA HIS A 154 -9.01 17.86 -48.73
C HIS A 154 -8.76 17.83 -47.23
N THR A 155 -8.38 19.00 -46.71
CA THR A 155 -8.38 19.36 -45.30
C THR A 155 -9.81 19.59 -44.82
N PRO A 156 -10.29 18.90 -43.76
CA PRO A 156 -11.40 19.39 -42.98
C PRO A 156 -10.88 19.86 -41.61
N SER A 157 -10.98 21.18 -41.43
CA SER A 157 -11.13 21.83 -40.13
C SER A 157 -12.32 21.21 -39.39
N LEU A 158 -12.13 20.69 -38.18
CA LEU A 158 -13.24 20.51 -37.23
C LEU A 158 -12.78 20.74 -35.80
N ALA A 159 -13.48 21.70 -35.20
CA ALA A 159 -13.43 22.13 -33.83
C ALA A 159 -13.56 20.99 -32.81
N SER A 160 -12.76 21.14 -31.76
CA SER A 160 -13.04 20.72 -30.39
C SER A 160 -14.52 20.89 -30.03
N HIS A 161 -15.25 19.81 -29.74
CA HIS A 161 -16.34 19.66 -28.76
C HIS A 161 -16.52 18.14 -28.57
N SER A 162 -16.07 17.57 -27.46
CA SER A 162 -16.89 17.26 -26.29
C SER A 162 -18.00 16.22 -26.54
N ALA A 163 -17.70 15.02 -26.04
CA ALA A 163 -18.57 14.11 -25.30
C ALA A 163 -19.63 13.26 -26.02
N ALA A 164 -19.61 11.99 -25.59
CA ALA A 164 -20.72 11.06 -25.40
C ALA A 164 -21.11 10.14 -26.59
N ARG A 165 -20.95 8.83 -26.31
CA ARG A 165 -21.94 7.73 -26.44
C ARG A 165 -22.55 7.49 -27.84
N SER A 166 -22.80 6.29 -28.35
CA SER A 166 -22.86 4.91 -27.83
C SER A 166 -23.13 3.99 -29.05
N ASP A 167 -23.03 2.67 -28.80
CA ASP A 167 -23.79 1.56 -29.45
C ASP A 167 -23.22 0.80 -30.66
N LEU A 168 -23.27 -0.55 -30.54
CA LEU A 168 -23.53 -1.66 -31.52
C LEU A 168 -22.86 -2.97 -30.99
N ARG A 169 -23.45 -4.19 -30.89
CA ARG A 169 -24.75 -4.89 -31.12
C ARG A 169 -24.56 -6.40 -30.69
N PRO A 170 -25.54 -7.37 -30.67
CA PRO A 170 -26.77 -7.50 -31.47
C PRO A 170 -28.10 -7.91 -30.77
N ALA A 171 -29.20 -7.38 -31.32
CA ALA A 171 -30.56 -7.92 -31.55
C ALA A 171 -31.34 -8.77 -30.49
N THR A 172 -32.30 -8.08 -29.82
CA THR A 172 -33.67 -8.41 -29.32
C THR A 172 -34.20 -9.85 -29.18
N PRO A 173 -34.94 -10.12 -28.07
CA PRO A 173 -36.40 -10.33 -28.10
C PRO A 173 -37.23 -9.43 -27.14
N PRO A 174 -38.58 -9.42 -27.24
CA PRO A 174 -39.45 -8.32 -26.85
C PRO A 174 -40.18 -8.48 -25.50
N MET A 175 -40.54 -7.32 -24.94
CA MET A 175 -41.73 -6.99 -24.14
C MET A 175 -42.13 -7.93 -22.98
N ALA A 176 -41.83 -7.49 -21.75
CA ALA A 176 -42.69 -7.65 -20.59
C ALA A 176 -42.80 -6.30 -19.83
N PRO A 177 -44.01 -5.78 -19.55
CA PRO A 177 -44.19 -4.56 -18.77
C PRO A 177 -43.75 -4.73 -17.30
N PRO A 178 -43.35 -3.62 -16.66
CA PRO A 178 -42.37 -3.58 -15.56
C PRO A 178 -42.95 -3.98 -14.20
N MET A 179 -42.27 -4.86 -13.46
CA MET A 179 -42.41 -4.91 -12.00
C MET A 179 -41.64 -3.71 -11.41
N PRO A 180 -42.19 -2.97 -10.42
CA PRO A 180 -41.45 -1.92 -9.75
C PRO A 180 -40.22 -2.54 -9.06
N PRO A 181 -38.98 -2.14 -9.43
CA PRO A 181 -37.80 -2.59 -8.70
C PRO A 181 -37.85 -1.94 -7.32
N VAL A 182 -37.92 -2.79 -6.31
CA VAL A 182 -37.66 -2.45 -4.91
C VAL A 182 -36.37 -1.62 -4.88
N ILE A 183 -36.48 -0.34 -4.57
CA ILE A 183 -35.31 0.52 -4.35
C ILE A 183 -34.72 0.03 -3.02
N PRO A 184 -33.55 -0.63 -3.01
CA PRO A 184 -32.88 -0.94 -1.75
C PRO A 184 -32.58 0.38 -1.07
N THR A 185 -33.09 0.53 0.14
CA THR A 185 -32.83 1.70 0.99
C THR A 185 -31.31 1.81 1.15
N PRO A 186 -30.68 2.96 0.81
CA PRO A 186 -29.24 3.11 0.92
C PRO A 186 -28.81 2.88 2.37
N LEU A 187 -27.89 1.93 2.56
CA LEU A 187 -27.19 1.74 3.83
C LEU A 187 -26.37 3.01 4.10
N ASP A 188 -26.90 3.91 4.92
CA ASP A 188 -26.29 5.17 5.36
C ASP A 188 -25.10 4.98 6.33
N GLY A 189 -24.47 3.80 6.32
CA GLY A 189 -23.22 3.50 7.04
C GLY A 189 -22.00 3.77 6.18
N GLY A 190 -22.00 4.89 5.44
CA GLY A 190 -20.97 5.26 4.47
C GLY A 190 -19.57 5.28 5.09
N LEU A 191 -18.59 4.85 4.31
CA LEU A 191 -17.14 4.81 4.62
C LEU A 191 -16.56 6.14 5.14
N GLU A 192 -17.34 7.22 5.10
CA GLU A 192 -17.06 8.53 5.67
C GLU A 192 -16.89 8.52 7.20
N GLY A 193 -17.48 7.52 7.89
CA GLY A 193 -17.31 7.35 9.33
C GLY A 193 -16.04 6.61 9.78
N ASP A 194 -15.25 6.03 8.86
CA ASP A 194 -14.05 5.29 9.24
C ASP A 194 -12.88 6.27 9.52
N PRO A 195 -12.36 6.35 10.76
CA PRO A 195 -11.32 7.30 11.14
C PRO A 195 -10.00 7.08 10.38
N ARG A 196 -9.82 5.92 9.72
CA ARG A 196 -8.63 5.62 8.92
C ARG A 196 -8.54 6.45 7.63
N PHE A 197 -9.67 6.89 7.09
CA PHE A 197 -9.71 7.64 5.82
C PHE A 197 -9.75 9.17 6.03
N ALA A 198 -9.92 9.65 7.26
CA ALA A 198 -9.90 11.07 7.59
C ALA A 198 -8.66 11.84 7.04
N PRO A 199 -7.43 11.28 7.09
CA PRO A 199 -6.26 11.96 6.52
C PRO A 199 -6.30 12.08 4.99
N ILE A 200 -6.89 11.10 4.29
CA ILE A 200 -7.04 11.11 2.83
C ILE A 200 -7.98 12.25 2.43
N PHE A 201 -9.11 12.40 3.13
CA PHE A 201 -10.08 13.47 2.86
C PHE A 201 -9.52 14.85 3.16
N GLN A 202 -8.79 15.01 4.26
CA GLN A 202 -8.19 16.30 4.61
C GLN A 202 -7.18 16.79 3.57
N LEU A 203 -6.37 15.89 2.99
CA LEU A 203 -5.44 16.24 1.93
C LEU A 203 -6.16 16.51 0.60
N ALA A 204 -7.22 15.78 0.29
CA ALA A 204 -8.04 16.05 -0.89
C ALA A 204 -8.73 17.42 -0.81
N ASP A 205 -9.27 17.78 0.37
CA ASP A 205 -9.91 19.09 0.61
C ASP A 205 -8.89 20.25 0.56
N ALA A 206 -7.61 19.95 0.82
CA ALA A 206 -6.51 20.89 0.61
C ALA A 206 -6.03 20.99 -0.86
N GLY A 207 -6.70 20.28 -1.79
CA GLY A 207 -6.43 20.36 -3.23
C GLY A 207 -5.29 19.49 -3.74
N TYR A 208 -4.80 18.53 -2.96
CA TYR A 208 -3.73 17.62 -3.40
C TYR A 208 -4.28 16.56 -4.39
N PRO A 209 -3.54 16.23 -5.47
CA PRO A 209 -3.96 15.18 -6.39
C PRO A 209 -3.79 13.78 -5.76
N PRO A 210 -4.58 12.76 -6.18
CA PRO A 210 -4.59 11.42 -5.56
C PRO A 210 -3.22 10.75 -5.47
N ARG A 211 -2.37 10.95 -6.47
CA ARG A 211 -1.01 10.39 -6.51
C ARG A 211 -0.12 10.96 -5.39
N ASP A 212 -0.24 12.26 -5.10
CA ASP A 212 0.54 12.92 -4.06
C ASP A 212 0.03 12.53 -2.67
N ILE A 213 -1.28 12.35 -2.52
CA ILE A 213 -1.90 11.84 -1.29
C ILE A 213 -1.40 10.42 -0.98
N ALA A 214 -1.41 9.54 -1.98
CA ALA A 214 -0.92 8.16 -1.87
C ALA A 214 0.55 8.13 -1.45
N GLN A 215 1.39 8.94 -2.09
CA GLN A 215 2.81 9.06 -1.73
C GLN A 215 3.00 9.58 -0.30
N LYS A 216 2.22 10.59 0.11
CA LYS A 216 2.35 11.22 1.44
C LYS A 216 1.88 10.31 2.58
N LEU A 217 0.90 9.45 2.32
CA LEU A 217 0.35 8.52 3.30
C LEU A 217 0.97 7.12 3.23
N GLY A 218 1.76 6.82 2.19
CA GLY A 218 2.33 5.48 1.96
C GLY A 218 1.30 4.45 1.52
N GLU A 219 0.20 4.90 0.90
CA GLU A 219 -0.90 4.05 0.44
C GLU A 219 -0.83 3.85 -1.09
N SER A 220 -1.55 2.86 -1.62
CA SER A 220 -1.62 2.67 -3.07
C SER A 220 -2.51 3.74 -3.73
N VAL A 221 -2.13 4.21 -4.92
CA VAL A 221 -2.90 5.22 -5.67
C VAL A 221 -4.33 4.76 -5.93
N GLY A 222 -4.52 3.47 -6.27
CA GLY A 222 -5.84 2.90 -6.48
C GLY A 222 -6.72 2.88 -5.23
N THR A 223 -6.13 2.66 -4.05
CA THR A 223 -6.86 2.75 -2.77
C THR A 223 -7.35 4.17 -2.52
N VAL A 224 -6.49 5.17 -2.72
CA VAL A 224 -6.84 6.58 -2.52
C VAL A 224 -7.93 7.02 -3.51
N GLU A 225 -7.79 6.68 -4.80
CA GLU A 225 -8.80 6.98 -5.81
C GLU A 225 -10.14 6.30 -5.51
N LEU A 226 -10.11 5.04 -5.08
CA LEU A 226 -11.33 4.32 -4.70
C LEU A 226 -12.04 5.00 -3.53
N VAL A 227 -11.32 5.36 -2.47
CA VAL A 227 -11.89 6.03 -1.29
C VAL A 227 -12.46 7.41 -1.65
N LEU A 228 -11.77 8.19 -2.48
CA LEU A 228 -12.28 9.48 -2.95
C LEU A 228 -13.51 9.35 -3.86
N ASN A 229 -13.53 8.33 -4.73
CA ASN A 229 -14.68 8.03 -5.58
C ASN A 229 -15.92 7.62 -4.77
N LEU A 230 -15.73 6.95 -3.64
CA LEU A 230 -16.82 6.54 -2.75
C LEU A 230 -17.39 7.71 -1.95
N ARG A 231 -16.65 8.81 -1.77
CA ARG A 231 -17.14 10.04 -1.11
C ARG A 231 -18.13 10.85 -1.96
N ASN A 232 -17.95 10.88 -3.28
CA ASN A 232 -18.79 11.67 -4.20
C ASN A 232 -19.52 10.79 -5.23
N PRO A 233 -20.40 9.85 -4.81
CA PRO A 233 -21.11 8.97 -5.74
C PRO A 233 -21.97 9.76 -6.73
N SER A 234 -22.47 10.94 -6.33
CA SER A 234 -23.32 11.81 -7.13
C SER A 234 -22.62 12.44 -8.34
N GLN A 235 -21.31 12.69 -8.26
CA GLN A 235 -20.54 13.29 -9.36
C GLN A 235 -20.29 12.32 -10.53
N ARG A 236 -20.45 11.01 -10.30
CA ARG A 236 -20.30 9.99 -11.36
C ARG A 236 -21.48 9.93 -12.34
N SER A 237 -22.57 10.61 -12.03
CA SER A 237 -23.84 10.50 -12.78
C SER A 237 -23.90 11.35 -14.06
N VAL A 238 -22.86 12.15 -14.36
CA VAL A 238 -22.86 13.10 -15.47
C VAL A 238 -21.67 12.82 -16.41
N THR A 239 -21.73 11.68 -17.10
CA THR A 239 -20.86 11.36 -18.27
C THR A 239 -21.58 10.44 -19.26
#